data_AF-A0A9P9NQ43-F1
#
_entry.id   AF-A0A9P9NQ43-F1
#
_cell.length_a   1.000
_cell.length_b   1.000
_cell.length_c   1.000
_cell.angle_alpha   90.00
_cell.angle_beta   90.00
_cell.angle_gamma   90.00
#
_symmetry.space_group_name_H-M   'P 1'
#
loop_
_entity.id
_entity.type
_entity.pdbx_description
1 polymer ?
#
loop_
_entity_poly.entity_id
_entity_poly.type
_entity_poly.pdbx_seq_one_letter_code
_entity_poly.pdbx_strand_id
1 'polypeptide(L)'
;MAPPPPTATDRFFAKYQSPILMTTFATQVLHYQYIRRTTPAFESPAASFRISSIPRPLRAGLGWAAVFVGLLTQITLAKKTIRDYSDPVIAIATQRKPWARTAEEGL
;
A
#
# COMPACT_ATOMS: atom_id res chain seq x y z
N MET A 1 -17.86 -16.02 -9.52
CA MET A 1 -18.02 -14.65 -10.04
C MET A 1 -16.78 -14.37 -10.87
N ALA A 2 -16.90 -13.95 -12.13
CA ALA A 2 -15.74 -13.58 -12.93
C ALA A 2 -15.00 -12.39 -12.28
N PRO A 3 -13.66 -12.32 -12.34
CA PRO A 3 -12.93 -11.20 -11.78
C PRO A 3 -13.39 -9.90 -12.46
N PRO A 4 -13.65 -8.82 -11.69
CA PRO A 4 -14.08 -7.55 -12.27
C PRO A 4 -12.97 -7.00 -13.20
N PRO A 5 -13.35 -6.28 -14.27
CA PRO A 5 -12.37 -5.70 -15.17
C PRO A 5 -11.45 -4.73 -14.42
N PRO A 6 -10.15 -4.70 -14.72
CA PRO A 6 -9.21 -3.81 -14.05
C PRO A 6 -9.58 -2.35 -14.30
N THR A 7 -9.63 -1.58 -13.22
CA THR A 7 -9.97 -0.16 -13.23
C THR A 7 -8.84 0.70 -13.80
N ALA A 8 -9.13 1.95 -14.16
CA ALA A 8 -8.10 2.90 -14.61
C ALA A 8 -7.01 3.12 -13.54
N THR A 9 -7.42 3.11 -12.27
CA THR A 9 -6.52 3.19 -11.10
C THR A 9 -5.60 1.97 -11.00
N ASP A 10 -6.11 0.76 -11.22
CA ASP A 10 -5.27 -0.46 -11.20
C ASP A 10 -4.19 -0.38 -12.28
N ARG A 11 -4.56 0.06 -13.49
CA ARG A 11 -3.62 0.24 -14.60
C ARG A 11 -2.57 1.30 -14.29
N PHE A 12 -2.97 2.39 -13.63
CA PHE A 12 -2.04 3.44 -13.19
C PHE A 12 -1.00 2.90 -12.19
N PHE A 13 -1.45 2.24 -11.11
CA PHE A 13 -0.55 1.69 -10.10
C PHE A 13 0.38 0.60 -10.66
N ALA A 14 -0.14 -0.26 -11.55
CA ALA A 14 0.69 -1.28 -12.19
C ALA A 14 1.72 -0.69 -13.16
N LYS A 15 1.34 0.31 -13.97
CA LYS A 15 2.23 0.95 -14.95
C LYS A 15 3.31 1.81 -14.29
N TYR A 16 2.95 2.54 -13.24
CA TYR A 16 3.84 3.51 -12.59
C TYR A 16 4.40 3.01 -11.26
N GLN A 17 4.40 1.70 -11.00
CA GLN A 17 4.90 1.12 -9.74
C GLN A 17 6.30 1.64 -9.35
N SER A 18 7.25 1.62 -10.30
CA SER A 18 8.65 2.00 -10.05
C SER A 18 8.82 3.49 -9.77
N PRO A 19 8.29 4.42 -10.61
CA PRO A 19 8.39 5.84 -10.30
C PRO A 19 7.66 6.21 -9.01
N ILE A 20 6.49 5.61 -8.72
CA ILE A 20 5.75 5.85 -7.46
C ILE A 20 6.59 5.41 -6.25
N LEU A 21 7.18 4.22 -6.30
CA LEU A 21 8.03 3.71 -5.20
C LEU A 21 9.28 4.60 -5.02
N MET A 22 9.92 5.00 -6.12
CA MET A 22 11.12 5.83 -6.09
C MET A 22 10.83 7.22 -5.51
N THR A 23 9.75 7.88 -5.93
CA THR A 23 9.37 9.20 -5.39
C THR A 23 8.97 9.12 -3.92
N THR A 24 8.28 8.05 -3.52
CA THR A 24 7.92 7.82 -2.10
C THR A 24 9.19 7.65 -1.25
N PHE A 25 10.16 6.86 -1.72
CA PHE A 25 11.45 6.69 -1.04
C PHE A 25 12.26 7.99 -0.97
N ALA A 26 12.34 8.74 -2.07
CA ALA A 26 13.01 10.04 -2.06
C ALA A 26 12.37 11.01 -1.04
N THR A 27 11.05 11.02 -0.95
CA THR A 27 10.31 11.84 0.02
C THR A 27 10.58 11.39 1.46
N GLN A 28 10.69 10.08 1.71
CA GLN A 28 11.10 9.55 3.01
C GLN A 28 12.49 10.07 3.42
N VAL A 29 13.46 10.04 2.50
CA VAL A 29 14.82 10.55 2.75
C VAL A 29 14.79 12.05 3.05
N LEU A 30 14.04 12.84 2.27
CA LEU A 30 13.88 14.27 2.51
C LEU A 30 13.23 14.54 3.88
N HIS A 31 12.19 13.80 4.25
CA HIS A 31 11.54 13.94 5.55
C HIS A 31 12.49 13.58 6.70
N TYR A 32 13.30 12.54 6.52
CA TYR A 32 14.33 12.18 7.51
C TYR A 32 15.37 13.29 7.70
N GLN A 33 15.87 13.87 6.60
CA GLN A 33 16.80 15.00 6.66
C GLN A 33 16.16 16.24 7.30
N TYR A 34 14.89 16.50 7.01
CA TYR A 34 14.13 17.56 7.66
C TYR A 34 14.04 17.37 9.18
N ILE A 35 13.69 16.16 9.65
CA ILE A 35 13.66 15.86 11.09
C ILE A 35 15.04 16.08 11.69
N ARG A 36 16.11 15.54 11.09
CA ARG A 36 17.47 15.71 11.61
C ARG A 36 17.89 17.18 11.74
N ARG A 37 17.51 18.03 10.79
CA ARG A 37 17.83 19.47 10.80
C ARG A 37 16.97 20.29 11.76
N THR A 38 15.78 19.79 12.10
CA THR A 38 14.81 20.50 12.97
C THR A 38 14.75 19.96 14.39
N THR A 39 15.45 18.87 14.70
CA THR A 39 15.63 18.40 16.08
C THR A 39 16.55 19.36 16.83
N PRO A 40 16.12 19.94 17.97
CA PRO A 40 16.94 20.85 18.75
C PRO A 40 18.19 20.15 19.30
N ALA A 41 19.34 20.82 19.26
CA ALA A 41 20.62 20.29 19.72
C ALA A 41 20.71 20.13 21.25
N PHE A 42 19.86 20.84 22.00
CA PHE A 42 19.76 20.76 23.45
C PHE A 42 18.33 20.40 23.85
N GLU A 43 18.13 19.15 24.29
CA GLU A 43 16.96 18.80 25.09
C GLU A 43 17.24 19.21 26.54
N SER A 44 16.35 19.97 27.15
CA SER A 44 16.48 20.33 28.57
C SER A 44 16.53 19.04 29.41
N PRO A 45 17.48 18.89 30.36
CA PRO A 45 17.56 17.71 31.23
C PRO A 45 16.33 17.52 32.14
N ALA A 46 15.40 18.49 32.18
CA ALA A 46 14.09 18.32 32.80
C ALA A 46 13.13 17.42 31.98
N ALA A 47 13.41 17.17 30.69
CA ALA A 47 12.60 16.35 29.79
C ALA A 47 13.01 14.87 29.76
N SER A 48 14.24 14.51 30.17
CA SER A 48 14.74 13.13 30.16
C SER A 48 14.02 12.23 31.18
N PHE A 49 13.39 12.81 32.20
CA PHE A 49 12.61 12.08 33.21
C PHE A 49 11.16 11.78 32.80
N ARG A 50 10.71 12.27 31.64
CA ARG A 50 9.37 11.97 31.10
C ARG A 50 9.48 11.15 29.82
N ILE A 51 9.86 9.88 29.97
CA ILE A 51 9.76 8.85 28.91
C ILE A 51 8.28 8.49 28.70
N SER A 52 7.43 9.44 28.30
CA SER A 52 6.05 9.14 27.88
C SER A 52 5.85 9.29 26.37
N SER A 53 6.84 9.81 25.64
CA SER A 53 6.72 10.03 24.19
C SER A 53 7.78 9.28 23.40
N ILE A 54 7.33 8.39 22.52
CA ILE A 54 8.15 7.72 21.51
C ILE A 54 8.97 8.78 20.73
N PRO A 55 10.28 8.56 20.51
CA PRO A 55 11.12 9.51 19.78
C PRO A 55 10.53 9.89 18.43
N ARG A 56 10.56 11.19 18.10
CA ARG A 56 10.08 11.74 16.82
C ARG A 56 10.57 10.98 15.57
N PRO A 57 11.86 10.59 15.44
CA PRO A 57 12.30 9.80 14.28
C PRO A 57 11.68 8.40 14.23
N LEU A 58 11.44 7.77 15.39
CA LEU A 58 10.81 6.45 15.45
C LEU A 58 9.32 6.52 15.06
N ARG A 59 8.60 7.55 15.54
CA ARG A 59 7.21 7.83 15.10
C ARG A 59 7.13 8.09 13.59
N ALA A 60 8.05 8.90 13.06
CA ALA A 60 8.11 9.18 11.62
C ALA A 60 8.43 7.92 10.81
N GLY A 61 9.33 7.06 11.29
CA GLY A 61 9.64 5.77 10.68
C GLY A 61 8.42 4.85 10.61
N LEU A 62 7.66 4.73 11.70
CA LEU A 62 6.41 3.96 11.73
C LEU A 62 5.36 4.53 10.77
N GLY A 63 5.25 5.86 10.67
CA GLY A 63 4.38 6.51 9.69
C GLY A 63 4.73 6.15 8.24
N TRP A 64 6.03 6.17 7.90
CA TRP A 64 6.49 5.74 6.58
C TRP A 64 6.24 4.26 6.32
N ALA A 65 6.43 3.40 7.33
CA ALA A 65 6.12 1.97 7.19
C ALA A 65 4.66 1.75 6.79
N ALA A 66 3.71 2.46 7.43
CA ALA A 66 2.29 2.40 7.06
C ALA A 66 2.04 2.86 5.61
N VAL A 67 2.71 3.93 5.16
CA VAL A 67 2.62 4.42 3.78
C VAL A 67 3.11 3.38 2.78
N PHE A 68 4.27 2.77 3.03
CA PHE A 68 4.82 1.74 2.14
C PHE A 68 3.94 0.50 2.08
N VAL A 69 3.42 0.03 3.22
CA VAL A 69 2.49 -1.12 3.26
C VAL A 69 1.23 -0.81 2.46
N GLY A 70 0.63 0.36 2.63
CA GLY A 70 -0.55 0.76 1.86
C GLY A 70 -0.26 0.81 0.36
N LEU A 71 0.86 1.42 -0.03
CA LEU A 71 1.27 1.55 -1.42
C LEU A 71 1.53 0.19 -2.09
N LEU A 72 2.30 -0.68 -1.42
CA LEU A 72 2.61 -2.03 -1.90
C LEU A 72 1.35 -2.88 -1.98
N THR A 73 0.42 -2.74 -1.04
CA THR A 73 -0.87 -3.42 -1.07
C THR A 73 -1.66 -3.00 -2.32
N GLN A 74 -1.77 -1.69 -2.61
CA GLN A 74 -2.47 -1.20 -3.80
C GLN A 74 -1.82 -1.70 -5.09
N ILE A 75 -0.50 -1.65 -5.21
CA ILE A 75 0.22 -2.16 -6.39
C ILE A 75 0.00 -3.67 -6.54
N THR A 76 0.05 -4.42 -5.43
CA THR A 76 -0.13 -5.88 -5.44
C THR A 76 -1.55 -6.26 -5.85
N LEU A 77 -2.55 -5.59 -5.29
CA LEU A 77 -3.96 -5.78 -5.66
C LEU A 77 -4.19 -5.43 -7.12
N ALA A 78 -3.68 -4.29 -7.59
CA ALA A 78 -3.79 -3.87 -8.98
C ALA A 78 -3.19 -4.90 -9.95
N LYS A 79 -1.97 -5.38 -9.66
CA LYS A 79 -1.30 -6.42 -10.47
C LYS A 79 -2.05 -7.74 -10.43
N LYS A 80 -2.61 -8.12 -9.27
CA LYS A 80 -3.44 -9.31 -9.14
C LYS A 80 -4.70 -9.20 -9.98
N THR A 81 -5.43 -8.08 -9.92
CA THR A 81 -6.64 -7.85 -10.73
C THR A 81 -6.34 -7.92 -12.23
N ILE A 82 -5.24 -7.29 -12.67
CA ILE A 82 -4.81 -7.35 -14.08
C ILE A 82 -4.48 -8.78 -14.48
N ARG A 83 -3.68 -9.50 -13.67
CA ARG A 83 -3.30 -10.89 -13.94
C ARG A 83 -4.53 -11.79 -14.01
N ASP A 84 -5.39 -11.77 -12.99
CA ASP A 84 -6.55 -12.65 -12.88
C ASP A 84 -7.57 -12.37 -14.00
N TYR A 85 -7.62 -11.15 -14.56
CA TYR A 85 -8.39 -10.82 -15.76
C TYR A 85 -7.71 -11.25 -17.08
N SER A 86 -6.39 -11.11 -17.18
CA SER A 86 -5.63 -11.40 -18.40
C SER A 86 -5.26 -12.87 -18.58
N ASP A 87 -5.23 -13.66 -17.49
CA ASP A 87 -4.85 -15.06 -17.52
C ASP A 87 -6.02 -15.92 -18.04
N PRO A 88 -5.90 -16.53 -19.23
CA PRO A 88 -6.98 -17.30 -19.83
C PRO A 88 -7.33 -18.53 -18.98
N VAL A 89 -6.39 -19.11 -18.22
CA VAL A 89 -6.67 -20.31 -17.41
C VAL A 89 -7.56 -19.95 -16.20
N ILE A 90 -7.32 -18.80 -15.58
CA ILE A 90 -8.10 -18.29 -14.44
C ILE A 90 -9.44 -17.72 -14.90
N ALA A 91 -9.46 -16.99 -16.02
CA ALA A 91 -10.66 -16.47 -16.64
C ALA A 91 -11.61 -17.59 -17.10
N ILE A 92 -11.08 -18.67 -17.68
CA ILE A 92 -11.87 -19.85 -18.08
C ILE A 92 -12.36 -20.62 -16.84
N ALA A 93 -11.57 -20.79 -15.78
CA ALA A 93 -12.01 -21.46 -14.56
C ALA A 93 -13.16 -20.71 -13.84
N THR A 94 -13.17 -19.38 -13.91
CA THR A 94 -14.25 -18.54 -13.37
C THR A 94 -15.47 -18.45 -14.29
N GLN A 95 -15.28 -18.49 -15.62
CA GLN A 95 -16.38 -18.60 -16.59
C GLN A 95 -16.96 -20.01 -16.72
N ARG A 96 -16.25 -21.07 -16.30
CA ARG A 96 -16.74 -22.45 -16.30
C ARG A 96 -17.58 -22.83 -15.07
N LYS A 97 -17.85 -21.92 -14.13
CA LYS A 97 -18.75 -22.16 -12.99
C LYS A 97 -20.11 -21.41 -13.01
N PRO A 98 -20.82 -21.22 -14.14
CA PRO A 98 -22.21 -20.78 -14.11
C PRO A 98 -23.18 -21.94 -13.85
N TRP A 99 -22.79 -23.20 -14.10
CA TRP A 99 -23.64 -24.38 -13.91
C TRP A 99 -23.63 -24.95 -12.48
N ALA A 100 -22.71 -24.49 -11.62
CA ALA A 100 -22.61 -24.92 -10.22
C ALA A 100 -23.34 -23.97 -9.25
N ARG A 101 -24.01 -22.93 -9.76
CA ARG A 101 -25.00 -22.17 -8.98
C ARG A 101 -26.33 -22.87 -9.13
N THR A 102 -26.60 -23.82 -8.24
CA THR A 102 -27.99 -24.17 -7.93
C THR A 102 -28.67 -22.87 -7.54
N ALA A 103 -29.73 -22.52 -8.26
CA ALA A 103 -30.61 -21.45 -7.87
C ALA A 103 -31.22 -21.83 -6.51
N GLU A 104 -30.65 -21.33 -5.41
CA GLU A 104 -31.43 -21.16 -4.20
C GLU A 104 -32.40 -20.00 -4.47
N GLU A 105 -33.60 -20.41 -4.91
CA GLU A 105 -34.92 -19.95 -4.45
C GLU A 105 -35.12 -18.43 -4.39
N GLY A 106 -36.02 -17.78 -5.14
CA GLY A 106 -37.36 -18.24 -5.48
C GLY A 106 -38.32 -18.07 -4.29
N LEU A 107 -38.54 -16.83 -3.82
CA LEU A 107 -39.79 -16.27 -3.26
C LEU A 107 -39.59 -14.81 -2.81
#